data_AF-A0A2H5VIB3-F1
#
_entry.id   AF-A0A2H5VIB3-F1
#
_cell.length_a   1.000
_cell.length_b   1.000
_cell.length_c   1.000
_cell.angle_alpha   90.00
_cell.angle_beta   90.00
_cell.angle_gamma   90.00
#
_symmetry.space_group_name_H-M   'P 1'
#
loop_
_entity.id
_entity.type
_entity.pdbx_description
1 polymer ?
#
loop_
_entity_poly.entity_id
_entity_poly.type
_entity_poly.pdbx_seq_one_letter_code
_entity_poly.pdbx_strand_id
1 'polypeptide(L)' 'MMIEPTETVSKEELDHFADALIKVAEEMRENPQILKEAPHAVPVYGASVRRLDEVRAAKEPILRG' A
#
# COMPACT_ATOMS: atom_id res chain seq x y z
N MET A 1 3.08 -13.91 0.85
CA MET A 1 3.77 -12.60 0.91
C MET A 1 5.22 -12.87 1.26
N MET A 2 6.17 -12.26 0.56
CA MET A 2 7.60 -12.37 0.85
C MET A 2 8.02 -11.12 1.63
N ILE A 3 8.67 -11.29 2.78
CA ILE A 3 9.20 -10.20 3.61
C ILE A 3 10.67 -10.50 3.84
N GLU A 4 11.55 -9.58 3.47
CA GLU A 4 13.00 -9.69 3.64
C GLU A 4 13.51 -8.38 4.29
N PRO A 5 13.57 -8.31 5.63
CA PRO A 5 14.19 -7.17 6.29
C PRO A 5 15.72 -7.27 6.15
N THR A 6 16.37 -6.15 5.86
CA THR A 6 17.83 -6.08 5.90
C THR A 6 18.33 -6.04 7.34
N GLU A 7 19.60 -6.31 7.54
CA GLU A 7 20.27 -6.31 8.84
C GLU A 7 20.25 -4.95 9.55
N THR A 8 19.95 -3.88 8.83
CA THR A 8 19.90 -2.50 9.34
C THR A 8 18.57 -2.13 9.99
N VAL A 9 17.52 -2.94 9.81
CA VAL A 9 16.19 -2.67 10.37
C VAL A 9 16.19 -3.03 11.85
N SER A 10 15.76 -2.07 12.69
CA SER A 10 15.66 -2.27 14.13
C SER A 10 14.51 -3.20 14.51
N LYS A 11 14.54 -3.74 15.74
CA LYS A 11 13.44 -4.56 16.26
C LYS A 11 12.15 -3.73 16.32
N GLU A 12 12.25 -2.48 16.74
CA GLU A 12 11.12 -1.56 16.87
C GLU A 12 10.43 -1.32 15.52
N GLU A 13 11.20 -1.18 14.43
CA GLU A 13 10.65 -1.06 13.08
C GLU A 13 9.94 -2.35 12.63
N LEU A 14 10.48 -3.53 12.97
CA LEU A 14 9.84 -4.81 12.68
C LEU A 14 8.54 -5.00 13.48
N ASP A 15 8.54 -4.63 14.75
CA ASP A 15 7.35 -4.68 15.61
C ASP A 15 6.26 -3.76 15.04
N HIS A 16 6.61 -2.52 14.67
CA HIS A 16 5.66 -1.60 14.02
C HIS A 16 5.10 -2.14 12.71
N PHE A 17 5.93 -2.80 11.89
CA PHE A 17 5.46 -3.45 10.67
C PHE A 17 4.50 -4.60 10.97
N ALA A 18 4.79 -5.42 11.99
CA ALA A 18 3.92 -6.51 12.41
C ALA A 18 2.57 -5.99 12.93
N ASP A 19 2.58 -4.94 13.76
CA ASP A 19 1.37 -4.30 14.28
C ASP A 19 0.50 -3.75 13.15
N ALA A 20 1.11 -3.13 12.14
CA ALA A 20 0.40 -2.68 10.95
C ALA A 20 -0.27 -3.84 10.19
N LEU A 21 0.40 -4.99 10.05
CA LEU A 21 -0.18 -6.18 9.41
C LEU A 21 -1.33 -6.79 10.23
N ILE A 22 -1.22 -6.81 11.56
CA ILE A 22 -2.30 -7.27 12.45
C ILE A 22 -3.53 -6.38 12.26
N LYS A 23 -3.33 -5.06 12.26
CA LYS A 23 -4.41 -4.09 12.03
C LYS A 23 -5.07 -4.27 10.66
N VAL A 24 -4.28 -4.48 9.60
CA VAL A 24 -4.81 -4.79 8.26
C VAL A 24 -5.65 -6.08 8.29
N ALA A 25 -5.21 -7.10 9.02
CA ALA A 25 -5.98 -8.34 9.14
C ALA A 25 -7.29 -8.16 9.92
N GLU A 26 -7.32 -7.29 10.93
CA GLU A 26 -8.52 -6.92 11.67
C GLU A 26 -9.49 -6.12 10.79
N GLU A 27 -8.99 -5.08 10.11
CA GLU A 27 -9.78 -4.26 9.17
C GLU A 27 -10.38 -5.11 8.04
N MET A 28 -9.65 -6.11 7.53
CA MET A 28 -10.17 -7.07 6.56
C MET A 28 -11.37 -7.84 7.11
N ARG A 29 -11.34 -8.27 8.37
CA ARG A 29 -12.41 -9.06 8.99
C ARG A 29 -13.63 -8.21 9.30
N GLU A 30 -13.42 -7.00 9.78
CA GLU A 30 -14.49 -6.10 10.22
C GLU A 30 -15.12 -5.32 9.06
N ASN A 31 -14.30 -4.75 8.18
CA ASN A 31 -14.76 -3.96 7.04
C ASN A 31 -13.80 -4.06 5.83
N PRO A 32 -13.95 -5.10 4.99
CA PRO A 32 -13.10 -5.32 3.82
C PRO A 32 -13.03 -4.15 2.83
N GLN A 33 -14.03 -3.25 2.81
CA GLN A 33 -14.07 -2.15 1.84
C GLN A 33 -12.95 -1.14 2.08
N ILE A 34 -12.54 -0.95 3.34
CA ILE A 34 -11.42 -0.07 3.69
C ILE A 34 -10.15 -0.50 2.94
N LEU A 35 -9.88 -1.80 2.82
CA LEU A 35 -8.70 -2.29 2.10
C LEU A 35 -8.84 -2.27 0.58
N LYS A 36 -10.06 -2.45 0.06
CA LYS A 36 -10.33 -2.39 -1.39
C LYS A 36 -10.19 -0.98 -1.95
N GLU A 37 -10.61 0.01 -1.17
CA GLU A 37 -10.56 1.42 -1.55
C GLU A 37 -9.23 2.11 -1.20
N ALA A 38 -8.36 1.43 -0.44
CA ALA A 38 -7.02 1.90 -0.16
C ALA A 38 -6.22 2.12 -1.47
N PRO A 39 -5.33 3.14 -1.53
CA PRO A 39 -4.93 4.03 -0.43
C PRO A 39 -5.87 5.22 -0.16
N HIS A 40 -6.02 5.58 1.12
CA HIS A 40 -6.96 6.63 1.56
C HIS A 40 -6.35 8.03 1.64
N ALA A 41 -5.05 8.15 1.93
CA ALA A 41 -4.37 9.44 2.12
C ALA A 41 -2.87 9.35 1.79
N VAL A 42 -2.51 8.97 0.57
CA VAL A 42 -1.11 8.94 0.12
C VAL A 42 -0.90 10.03 -0.92
N PRO A 43 -0.16 11.11 -0.59
CA PRO A 43 0.25 12.09 -1.58
C PRO A 43 1.41 11.52 -2.41
N VAL A 44 1.25 11.47 -3.73
CA VAL A 44 2.34 11.17 -4.67
C VAL A 44 2.58 12.44 -5.47
N TYR A 45 3.77 13.03 -5.33
CA TYR A 45 4.16 14.32 -5.94
C TYR A 45 3.20 15.51 -5.65
N GLY A 46 2.57 15.54 -4.47
CA GLY A 46 1.71 16.67 -4.03
C GLY A 46 0.23 16.55 -4.41
N ALA A 47 -0.18 15.46 -5.06
CA ALA A 47 -1.59 15.14 -5.30
C ALA A 47 -2.00 13.88 -4.54
N SER A 48 -3.19 13.88 -3.94
CA SER A 48 -3.79 12.66 -3.37
C SER A 48 -4.17 11.71 -4.51
N VAL A 49 -3.62 10.50 -4.51
CA VAL A 49 -3.85 9.51 -5.57
C VAL A 49 -4.55 8.27 -4.99
N ARG A 50 -5.56 7.77 -5.73
CA ARG A 50 -6.24 6.48 -5.48
C ARG A 50 -5.61 5.38 -6.32
N ARG A 51 -6.02 4.11 -6.11
CA ARG A 51 -5.54 2.97 -6.90
C ARG A 51 -5.62 3.27 -8.41
N LEU A 52 -4.52 3.04 -9.11
CA LEU A 52 -4.38 3.34 -10.54
C LEU A 52 -5.11 2.31 -11.40
N ASP A 53 -5.62 2.75 -12.55
CA ASP A 53 -6.24 1.87 -13.56
C ASP A 53 -5.15 1.31 -14.49
N GLU A 54 -4.66 0.12 -14.14
CA GLU A 54 -3.60 -0.58 -14.89
C GLU A 54 -4.06 -1.00 -16.28
N VAL A 55 -5.35 -1.34 -16.47
CA VAL A 55 -5.89 -1.76 -17.78
C VAL A 55 -5.84 -0.62 -18.75
N ARG A 56 -6.28 0.57 -18.32
CA ARG A 56 -6.20 1.77 -19.15
C ARG A 56 -4.75 2.17 -19.41
N ALA A 57 -3.89 2.13 -18.39
CA ALA A 57 -2.48 2.47 -18.57
C ALA A 57 -1.76 1.56 -19.59
N ALA A 58 -2.11 0.27 -19.63
CA ALA A 58 -1.57 -0.67 -20.60
C ALA A 58 -2.13 -0.47 -22.02
N LYS A 59 -3.40 -0.06 -22.15
CA LYS A 59 -4.06 0.15 -23.46
C LYS A 59 -3.76 1.53 -24.07
N GLU A 60 -3.59 2.55 -23.24
CA GLU A 60 -3.43 3.95 -23.62
C GLU A 60 -2.26 4.61 -22.85
N PRO A 61 -1.01 4.16 -23.07
CA PRO A 61 0.13 4.67 -22.33
C PRO A 61 0.47 6.12 -22.72
N ILE A 62 0.57 7.01 -21.74
CA ILE A 62 1.11 8.36 -21.91
C ILE A 62 2.60 8.33 -21.59
N LEU A 63 3.43 8.29 -22.64
CA LEU A 63 4.88 8.29 -22.52
C LEU A 63 5.43 9.71 -22.68
N ARG A 64 6.36 10.12 -21.80
CA ARG A 64 7.19 11.31 -22.00
C ARG A 64 8.63 10.81 -22.15
N GLY A 65 9.21 11.06 -23.32
CA GLY A 65 10.63 10.80 -23.61
C GLY A 65 11.53 11.88 -23.06
#